data_AF-Q9JWR4-F1
#
_entry.id   AF-Q9JWR4-F1
#
_cell.length_a   1.000
_cell.length_b   1.000
_cell.length_c   1.000
_cell.angle_alpha   90.00
_cell.angle_beta   90.00
_cell.angle_gamma   90.00
#
_symmetry.space_group_name_H-M   'P 1'
#
loop_
_entity.id
_entity.type
_entity.pdbx_description
1 polymer ?
#
loop_
_entity_poly.entity_id
_entity_poly.type
_entity_poly.pdbx_seq_one_letter_code
_entity_poly.pdbx_strand_id
1 'polypeptide(L)' 'MFFRKKGKIRKIEDERLLAFIEKQKKQLEMQQQMVENSVDPSEEVLYRLKLTKAKYLFLLKEARVRNTSKR' A
#
# COMPACT_ATOMS: atom_id res chain seq x y z
N MET A 1 23.32 14.77 20.45
CA MET A 1 22.75 15.25 19.16
C MET A 1 22.32 14.12 18.20
N PHE A 2 22.56 12.83 18.49
CA PHE A 2 22.26 11.71 17.58
C PHE A 2 20.78 11.22 17.60
N PHE A 3 20.10 11.30 18.75
CA PHE A 3 18.72 10.82 18.89
C PHE A 3 17.66 11.70 18.18
N ARG A 4 17.92 13.01 18.04
CA ARG A 4 17.05 13.93 17.28
C ARG A 4 17.01 13.59 15.78
N LYS A 5 18.12 13.12 15.20
CA LYS A 5 18.18 12.71 13.78
C LYS A 5 17.39 11.41 13.54
N LYS A 6 17.46 10.44 14.47
CA LYS A 6 16.73 9.16 14.38
C LYS A 6 15.21 9.33 14.37
N GLY A 7 14.68 10.24 15.20
CA GLY A 7 13.25 10.58 15.19
C GLY A 7 12.79 11.25 13.89
N LYS A 8 13.64 12.09 13.28
CA LYS A 8 13.35 12.73 11.98
C LYS A 8 13.28 11.72 10.84
N ILE A 9 14.25 10.79 10.76
CA ILE A 9 14.26 9.74 9.73
C ILE A 9 13.02 8.85 9.86
N ARG A 10 12.68 8.42 11.08
CA ARG A 10 11.50 7.57 11.30
C ARG A 10 10.22 8.24 10.80
N LYS A 11 10.01 9.52 11.10
CA LYS A 11 8.85 10.28 10.60
C LYS A 11 8.79 10.33 9.08
N ILE A 12 9.92 10.60 8.42
CA ILE A 12 9.99 10.64 6.94
C ILE A 12 9.63 9.28 6.34
N GLU A 13 10.16 8.18 6.89
CA GLU A 13 9.84 6.84 6.37
C GLU A 13 8.40 6.42 6.68
N ASP A 14 7.82 6.88 7.80
CA ASP A 14 6.41 6.65 8.11
C ASP A 14 5.50 7.43 7.15
N GLU A 15 5.83 8.68 6.81
CA GLU A 15 5.14 9.46 5.78
C GLU A 15 5.24 8.78 4.40
N ARG A 16 6.42 8.26 4.03
CA ARG A 16 6.61 7.49 2.80
C ARG A 16 5.78 6.21 2.79
N LEU A 17 5.75 5.48 3.90
CA LEU A 17 4.92 4.28 4.04
C LEU A 17 3.45 4.61 3.80
N LEU A 18 2.93 5.66 4.43
CA LEU A 18 1.54 6.11 4.22
C LEU A 18 1.29 6.52 2.76
N ALA A 19 2.23 7.23 2.13
CA ALA A 19 2.12 7.58 0.71
C ALA A 19 2.10 6.34 -0.20
N PHE A 20 2.90 5.31 0.11
CA PHE A 20 2.90 4.05 -0.63
C PHE A 20 1.60 3.26 -0.44
N ILE A 21 1.05 3.24 0.77
CA ILE A 21 -0.25 2.61 1.04
C ILE A 21 -1.33 3.24 0.18
N GLU A 22 -1.38 4.57 0.10
CA GLU A 22 -2.36 5.27 -0.75
C GLU A 22 -2.18 4.97 -2.24
N LYS A 23 -0.92 4.95 -2.71
CA LYS A 23 -0.63 4.59 -4.11
C LYS A 23 -1.09 3.17 -4.42
N GLN A 24 -0.80 2.21 -3.53
CA GLN A 24 -1.22 0.82 -3.70
C GLN A 24 -2.74 0.66 -3.61
N LYS A 25 -3.41 1.41 -2.74
CA LYS A 25 -4.87 1.44 -2.65
C LYS A 25 -5.50 1.87 -3.98
N LYS A 26 -5.06 3.01 -4.53
CA LYS A 26 -5.56 3.51 -5.83
C LYS A 26 -5.31 2.52 -6.97
N GLN A 27 -4.14 1.88 -6.98
CA GLN A 27 -3.81 0.86 -7.97
C GLN A 27 -4.73 -0.36 -7.83
N LEU A 28 -4.99 -0.81 -6.60
CA LEU A 28 -5.88 -1.91 -6.32
C LEU A 28 -7.31 -1.59 -6.78
N GLU A 29 -7.85 -0.42 -6.42
CA GLU A 29 -9.19 0.03 -6.81
C GLU A 29 -9.34 0.07 -8.34
N MET A 30 -8.35 0.63 -9.05
CA MET A 30 -8.35 0.65 -10.52
C MET A 30 -8.35 -0.77 -11.11
N GLN A 31 -7.54 -1.68 -10.59
CA GLN A 31 -7.50 -3.07 -11.07
C GLN A 31 -8.80 -3.83 -10.77
N GLN A 32 -9.43 -3.56 -9.63
CA GLN A 32 -10.73 -4.13 -9.29
C GLN A 32 -11.80 -3.66 -10.27
N GLN A 33 -11.86 -2.35 -10.53
CA GLN A 33 -12.81 -1.78 -11.47
C GLN A 33 -12.63 -2.32 -12.90
N MET A 34 -11.38 -2.52 -13.34
CA MET A 34 -11.10 -3.14 -14.64
C MET A 34 -11.60 -4.59 -14.72
N VAL A 35 -11.44 -5.35 -13.65
CA VAL A 35 -11.90 -6.75 -13.58
C VAL A 35 -13.42 -6.83 -13.49
N GLU A 36 -14.06 -5.97 -12.69
CA GLU A 36 -15.52 -5.91 -12.54
C GLU A 36 -16.24 -5.53 -13.86
N ASN A 37 -15.62 -4.67 -14.67
CA ASN A 37 -16.15 -4.29 -15.98
C ASN A 37 -15.80 -5.28 -17.11
N SER A 38 -15.03 -6.34 -16.82
CA SER A 38 -14.61 -7.32 -17.81
C SER A 38 -15.57 -8.52 -17.81
N VAL A 39 -16.06 -8.89 -18.99
CA VAL A 39 -16.93 -10.07 -19.17
C VAL A 39 -16.15 -11.38 -18.98
N ASP A 40 -14.87 -11.40 -19.37
CA ASP A 40 -13.95 -12.52 -19.17
C ASP A 40 -12.52 -12.01 -18.91
N PRO A 41 -12.18 -11.71 -17.64
CA PRO A 41 -10.84 -11.25 -17.29
C PRO A 41 -9.84 -12.40 -17.36
N SER A 42 -8.73 -12.18 -18.09
CA SER A 42 -7.69 -13.20 -18.21
C SER A 42 -7.07 -13.57 -16.86
N GLU A 43 -6.58 -14.80 -16.75
CA GLU A 43 -5.93 -15.28 -15.51
C GLU A 43 -4.79 -14.37 -15.06
N GLU A 44 -3.99 -13.85 -16.00
CA GLU A 44 -2.89 -12.94 -15.69
C GLU A 44 -3.38 -11.67 -14.98
N VAL A 45 -4.49 -11.09 -15.44
CA VAL A 45 -5.10 -9.91 -14.82
C VAL A 45 -5.55 -10.25 -13.40
N LEU A 46 -6.16 -11.42 -13.20
CA LEU A 46 -6.57 -11.89 -11.87
C LEU A 46 -5.37 -12.13 -10.94
N TYR A 47 -4.27 -12.69 -11.45
CA TYR A 47 -3.03 -12.87 -10.69
C TYR A 47 -2.41 -11.53 -10.29
N ARG A 48 -2.37 -10.56 -11.21
CA ARG A 48 -1.87 -9.21 -10.92
C ARG A 48 -2.72 -8.52 -9.86
N LEU A 49 -4.04 -8.65 -9.92
CA LEU A 49 -4.96 -8.12 -8.91
C LEU A 49 -4.66 -8.74 -7.53
N LYS A 50 -4.54 -10.07 -7.44
CA LYS A 50 -4.20 -10.78 -6.19
C LYS A 50 -2.85 -10.31 -5.63
N LEU A 51 -1.85 -10.13 -6.49
CA LEU A 51 -0.53 -9.65 -6.09
C LEU A 51 -0.57 -8.22 -5.54
N THR A 52 -1.27 -7.31 -6.21
CA THR A 52 -1.44 -5.93 -5.72
C THR A 52 -2.17 -5.91 -4.38
N LYS A 53 -3.21 -6.72 -4.22
CA LYS A 53 -3.94 -6.87 -2.95
C LYS A 53 -3.03 -7.36 -1.83
N ALA A 54 -2.18 -8.37 -2.09
CA ALA A 54 -1.23 -8.88 -1.11
C ALA A 54 -0.22 -7.80 -0.67
N LYS A 55 0.32 -7.02 -1.62
CA LYS A 55 1.22 -5.89 -1.31
C LYS A 55 0.53 -4.83 -0.46
N TYR A 56 -0.70 -4.44 -0.81
CA TYR A 56 -1.48 -3.48 -0.05
C TYR A 56 -1.71 -3.94 1.40
N LEU A 57 -2.15 -5.19 1.60
CA LEU A 57 -2.37 -5.77 2.93
C LEU A 57 -1.08 -5.86 3.75
N PHE A 58 0.04 -6.20 3.12
CA PHE A 58 1.34 -6.21 3.76
C PHE A 58 1.73 -4.81 4.28
N LEU A 59 1.55 -3.76 3.48
CA LEU A 59 1.85 -2.40 3.90
C LEU A 59 0.93 -1.91 5.04
N LEU A 60 -0.35 -2.28 5.02
CA LEU A 60 -1.26 -2.00 6.14
C LEU A 60 -0.82 -2.69 7.44
N LYS A 61 -0.37 -3.95 7.35
CA LYS A 61 0.18 -4.68 8.49
C LYS A 61 1.42 -3.96 9.05
N GLU A 62 2.30 -3.50 8.17
CA GLU A 62 3.50 -2.74 8.56
C GLU A 62 3.13 -1.41 9.24
N ALA A 63 2.16 -0.67 8.72
CA ALA A 63 1.69 0.57 9.35
C ALA A 63 1.14 0.34 10.76
N ARG A 64 0.41 -0.77 10.95
CA ARG A 64 -0.07 -1.19 12.29
C ARG A 64 1.08 -1.51 13.24
N VAL A 65 2.09 -2.26 12.79
CA VAL A 65 3.29 -2.56 13.60
C VAL A 65 4.02 -1.29 14.02
N ARG A 66 4.07 -0.28 13.13
CA ARG A 66 4.72 1.00 13.41
C ARG A 66 3.86 1.98 14.22
N ASN A 67 2.60 1.66 14.50
CA ASN A 67 1.60 2.55 15.09
C ASN A 67 1.52 3.91 14.35
N THR A 68 1.68 3.88 13.02
CA THR A 68 1.53 5.07 12.19
C THR A 68 0.11 5.13 11.64
N SER A 69 -0.56 6.25 11.85
CA SER A 69 -1.85 6.55 11.24
C SER A 69 -1.75 7.89 10.51
N LYS A 70 -2.51 8.04 9.43
CA LYS A 70 -2.85 9.40 8.98
C LYS A 70 -3.61 10.07 10.13
N ARG A 71 -3.09 11.17 10.65
CA ARG A 71 -3.84 12.08 11.51
C ARG A 71 -4.81 12.90 10.67
#